data_AF-A0A502GWU3-F1
#
_entry.id   AF-A0A502GWU3-F1
#
_cell.length_a   1.000
_cell.length_b   1.000
_cell.length_c   1.000
_cell.angle_alpha   90.00
_cell.angle_beta   90.00
_cell.angle_gamma   90.00
#
_symmetry.space_group_name_H-M   'P 1'
#
loop_
_entity.id
_entity.type
_entity.pdbx_description
1 polymer ?
#
loop_
_entity_poly.entity_id
_entity_poly.type
_entity_poly.pdbx_seq_one_letter_code
_entity_poly.pdbx_strand_id
1 'polypeptide(L)'
;MRFADADVLTTAAERCRRATEAARAAVLGSTYRGKLAVCFRTADGALHRLKTCVWAVDDDYLVLQTGPALPLRAVLRVEFCQD
;
A
#
# COMPACT_ATOMS: atom_id res chain seq x y z
N MET A 1 -9.55 0.81 -13.24
CA MET A 1 -9.69 0.69 -11.77
C MET A 1 -9.92 2.09 -11.21
N ARG A 2 -10.95 2.29 -10.38
CA ARG A 2 -11.26 3.60 -9.76
C ARG A 2 -11.10 3.49 -8.25
N PHE A 3 -10.70 4.59 -7.60
CA PHE A 3 -10.55 4.68 -6.15
C PHE A 3 -11.49 5.74 -5.60
N ALA A 4 -11.98 5.53 -4.38
CA ALA A 4 -12.78 6.53 -3.69
C ALA A 4 -11.93 7.76 -3.35
N ASP A 5 -12.58 8.91 -3.22
CA ASP A 5 -11.91 10.14 -2.77
C ASP A 5 -11.69 10.12 -1.25
N ALA A 6 -12.59 9.46 -0.51
CA ALA A 6 -12.41 9.23 0.92
C ALA A 6 -11.35 8.16 1.20
N ASP A 7 -10.65 8.32 2.32
CA ASP A 7 -9.72 7.30 2.81
C ASP A 7 -10.47 6.05 3.26
N VAL A 8 -9.94 4.88 2.88
CA VAL A 8 -10.50 3.57 3.25
C VAL A 8 -10.32 3.26 4.74
N LEU A 9 -9.42 3.97 5.42
CA LEU A 9 -9.21 3.92 6.86
C LEU A 9 -9.91 5.10 7.55
N THR A 10 -10.62 4.82 8.62
CA THR A 10 -11.48 5.82 9.29
C THR A 10 -10.74 6.60 10.37
N THR A 11 -9.70 6.02 10.97
CA THR A 11 -8.97 6.64 12.07
C THR A 11 -7.62 7.19 11.64
N ALA A 12 -7.20 8.30 12.27
CA ALA A 12 -5.87 8.88 12.05
C ALA A 12 -4.74 7.92 12.45
N ALA A 13 -4.94 7.11 13.50
CA ALA A 13 -3.97 6.13 13.97
C ALA A 13 -3.71 5.04 12.90
N GLU A 14 -4.77 4.53 12.25
CA GLU A 14 -4.62 3.54 11.18
C GLU A 14 -3.91 4.14 9.94
N ARG A 15 -4.23 5.38 9.57
CA ARG A 15 -3.57 6.08 8.44
C ARG A 15 -2.09 6.32 8.73
N CYS A 16 -1.76 6.75 9.94
CA CYS A 16 -0.37 6.93 10.38
C CYS A 16 0.39 5.59 10.36
N ARG A 17 -0.22 4.51 10.88
CA ARG A 17 0.36 3.17 10.81
C ARG A 17 0.60 2.74 9.37
N ARG A 18 -0.37 2.93 8.48
CA ARG A 18 -0.22 2.61 7.05
C ARG A 18 0.95 3.38 6.41
N ALA A 19 1.06 4.68 6.66
CA ALA A 19 2.13 5.51 6.13
C ALA A 19 3.50 5.01 6.61
N THR A 20 3.63 4.70 7.90
CA THR A 20 4.86 4.12 8.47
C THR A 20 5.20 2.77 7.83
N GLU A 21 4.24 1.87 7.66
CA GLU A 21 4.48 0.57 7.03
C GLU A 21 4.84 0.70 5.53
N ALA A 22 4.22 1.64 4.82
CA ALA A 22 4.54 1.94 3.43
C ALA A 22 5.95 2.52 3.26
N ALA A 23 6.36 3.44 4.15
CA ALA A 23 7.71 4.00 4.17
C ALA A 23 8.75 2.91 4.46
N ARG A 24 8.48 2.06 5.46
CA ARG A 24 9.32 0.88 5.73
C ARG A 24 9.39 -0.05 4.53
N ALA A 25 8.27 -0.29 3.85
CA ALA A 25 8.21 -1.14 2.67
C ALA A 25 9.01 -0.59 1.49
N ALA A 26 9.04 0.74 1.28
CA ALA A 26 9.85 1.36 0.24
C ALA A 26 11.36 1.24 0.52
N VAL A 27 11.78 1.50 1.77
CA VAL A 27 13.18 1.32 2.19
C VAL A 27 13.60 -0.14 2.02
N LEU A 28 12.77 -1.06 2.51
CA LEU A 28 13.03 -2.49 2.45
C LEU A 28 12.90 -3.04 1.04
N GLY A 29 12.04 -2.53 0.17
CA GLY A 29 11.81 -3.08 -1.18
C GLY A 29 13.06 -3.15 -2.05
N SER A 30 14.08 -2.33 -1.76
CA SER A 30 15.40 -2.39 -2.39
C SER A 30 16.25 -3.60 -1.96
N THR A 31 16.08 -4.06 -0.72
CA THR A 31 16.94 -5.06 -0.05
C THR A 31 16.20 -6.38 0.19
N TYR A 32 14.90 -6.29 0.43
CA TYR A 32 13.97 -7.35 0.72
C TYR A 32 13.54 -7.97 -0.61
N ARG A 33 14.23 -9.04 -1.03
CA ARG A 33 13.81 -9.90 -2.14
C ARG A 33 12.55 -10.73 -1.81
N GLY A 34 12.03 -10.61 -0.58
CA GLY A 34 10.80 -11.24 -0.14
C GLY A 34 9.57 -10.55 -0.74
N LYS A 35 8.59 -11.34 -1.17
CA LYS A 35 7.32 -10.82 -1.70
C LYS A 35 6.53 -10.18 -0.56
N LEU A 36 6.33 -8.87 -0.58
CA LEU A 36 5.33 -8.23 0.28
C LEU A 36 3.95 -8.28 -0.38
N ALA A 37 2.89 -8.09 0.41
CA ALA A 37 1.53 -7.99 -0.09
C ALA A 37 0.94 -6.62 0.24
N VAL A 38 0.42 -5.93 -0.77
CA VAL A 38 -0.33 -4.68 -0.62
C VAL A 38 -1.82 -5.02 -0.68
N CYS A 39 -2.55 -4.70 0.39
CA CYS A 39 -3.99 -4.85 0.47
C CYS A 39 -4.65 -3.49 0.26
N PHE A 40 -5.56 -3.38 -0.70
CA PHE A 40 -6.21 -2.11 -1.05
C PHE A 40 -7.65 -2.32 -1.49
N ARG A 41 -8.45 -1.25 -1.48
CA ARG A 41 -9.87 -1.26 -1.83
C ARG A 41 -10.18 -0.27 -2.95
N THR A 42 -11.01 -0.68 -3.89
CA THR A 42 -11.50 0.16 -4.99
C THR A 42 -12.80 0.86 -4.65
N ALA A 43 -13.20 1.83 -5.49
CA ALA A 43 -14.40 2.65 -5.27
C ALA A 43 -15.71 1.84 -5.19
N ASP A 44 -15.76 0.67 -5.83
CA ASP A 44 -16.88 -0.29 -5.78
C ASP A 44 -16.87 -1.17 -4.52
N GLY A 45 -15.90 -0.96 -3.62
CA GLY A 45 -15.75 -1.71 -2.38
C GLY A 45 -14.96 -3.02 -2.52
N ALA A 46 -14.52 -3.41 -3.72
CA ALA A 46 -13.79 -4.65 -3.92
C ALA A 46 -12.42 -4.62 -3.21
N LEU A 47 -12.09 -5.74 -2.54
CA LEU A 47 -10.84 -5.92 -1.82
C LEU A 47 -9.82 -6.64 -2.72
N HIS A 48 -8.65 -6.03 -2.87
CA HIS A 48 -7.55 -6.58 -3.65
C HIS A 48 -6.33 -6.83 -2.76
N ARG A 49 -5.63 -7.92 -3.05
CA ARG A 49 -4.33 -8.25 -2.45
C ARG A 49 -3.33 -8.51 -3.56
N LEU A 50 -2.34 -7.64 -3.68
CA LEU A 50 -1.32 -7.71 -4.71
C LEU A 50 0.03 -8.07 -4.08
N LYS A 51 0.61 -9.20 -4.49
CA LYS A 51 1.99 -9.54 -4.15
C LYS A 51 2.92 -8.79 -5.10
N THR A 52 3.68 -7.85 -4.58
CA THR A 52 4.56 -6.97 -5.36
C THR A 52 5.65 -6.41 -4.45
N CYS A 53 6.54 -5.57 -4.97
CA CYS A 53 7.48 -4.77 -4.18
C CYS A 53 7.05 -3.30 -4.23
N VAL A 54 7.18 -2.59 -3.11
CA VAL A 54 7.03 -1.13 -3.05
C VAL A 54 8.38 -0.52 -3.40
N TRP A 55 8.42 0.39 -4.37
CA TRP A 55 9.64 1.09 -4.77
C TRP A 55 9.77 2.46 -4.13
N ALA A 56 8.65 3.18 -4.01
CA ALA A 56 8.61 4.48 -3.38
C ALA A 56 7.24 4.72 -2.75
N VAL A 57 7.19 5.67 -1.82
CA VAL A 57 5.95 6.22 -1.27
C VAL A 57 6.14 7.72 -1.15
N ASP A 58 5.11 8.47 -1.51
CA ASP A 58 4.95 9.87 -1.18
C ASP A 58 3.66 10.08 -0.37
N ASP A 59 3.30 11.32 -0.10
CA ASP A 59 2.16 11.66 0.76
C ASP A 59 0.81 11.15 0.19
N ASP A 60 0.72 10.98 -1.14
CA ASP A 60 -0.53 10.66 -1.83
C ASP A 60 -0.52 9.27 -2.49
N TYR A 61 0.65 8.73 -2.85
CA TYR A 61 0.79 7.56 -3.69
C TYR A 61 1.85 6.56 -3.20
N LEU A 62 1.53 5.29 -3.42
CA LEU A 62 2.40 4.15 -3.27
C LEU A 62 2.83 3.66 -4.66
N VAL A 63 4.12 3.79 -4.96
CA VAL A 63 4.70 3.38 -6.24
C VAL A 63 5.14 1.92 -6.15
N LEU A 64 4.60 1.10 -7.05
CA LEU A 64 4.89 -0.32 -7.13
C LEU A 64 5.99 -0.61 -8.15
N GLN A 65 6.71 -1.71 -7.95
CA GLN A 65 7.71 -2.20 -8.92
C GLN A 65 7.08 -2.51 -10.28
N THR A 66 5.87 -3.07 -10.28
CA THR A 66 5.09 -3.37 -11.47
C THR A 66 3.66 -2.91 -11.30
N GLY A 67 3.09 -2.34 -12.36
CA GLY A 67 1.72 -1.86 -12.38
C GLY A 67 1.58 -0.37 -12.02
N PRO A 68 0.33 0.11 -11.89
CA PRO A 68 0.06 1.52 -11.61
C PRO A 68 0.39 1.89 -10.16
N ALA A 69 0.71 3.16 -9.92
CA ALA A 69 0.75 3.71 -8.58
C ALA A 69 -0.63 3.62 -7.92
N LEU A 70 -0.66 3.28 -6.64
CA LEU A 70 -1.89 3.19 -5.85
C LEU A 70 -2.02 4.46 -5.00
N PRO A 71 -3.19 5.13 -4.99
CA PRO A 71 -3.43 6.18 -4.00
C PRO A 71 -3.27 5.60 -2.59
N LEU A 72 -2.50 6.26 -1.74
CA LEU A 72 -2.25 5.81 -0.37
C LEU A 72 -3.58 5.68 0.39
N ARG A 73 -4.52 6.60 0.15
CA ARG A 73 -5.89 6.58 0.68
C ARG A 73 -6.70 5.33 0.33
N ALA A 74 -6.32 4.58 -0.70
CA ALA A 74 -6.97 3.33 -1.10
C ALA A 74 -6.31 2.09 -0.46
N VAL A 75 -5.10 2.23 0.08
CA VAL A 75 -4.35 1.15 0.71
C VAL A 75 -4.86 0.95 2.14
N LEU A 76 -5.14 -0.31 2.49
CA LEU A 76 -5.55 -0.72 3.83
C LEU A 76 -4.33 -1.02 4.70
N ARG A 77 -3.38 -1.78 4.15
CA ARG A 77 -2.13 -2.16 4.83
C ARG A 77 -1.11 -2.73 3.85
N VAL A 78 0.15 -2.70 4.27
CA VAL A 78 1.25 -3.45 3.66
C VAL A 78 1.63 -4.58 4.61
N GLU A 79 1.76 -5.79 4.08
CA GLU A 79 2.11 -6.99 4.83
C GLU A 79 3.45 -7.53 4.34
N PHE A 80 4.40 -7.70 5.25
CA PHE A 80 5.66 -8.38 4.98
C PHE A 80 5.43 -9.89 5.17
N CYS A 81 5.50 -10.68 4.11
CA CYS A 81 5.54 -12.14 4.25
C CYS A 81 6.90 -12.50 4.87
N GLN A 82 6.89 -12.94 6.12
CA GLN A 82 8.02 -13.63 6.72
C GLN A 82 7.92 -15.11 6.34
N ASP A 83 9.00 -15.67 5.80
CA ASP A 83 9.23 -17.12 5.77
C ASP A 83 9.76 -17.57 7.14
#